data_AF-A0A9X3S272-F1
#
_entry.id   AF-A0A9X3S272-F1
#
_cell.length_a   1.000
_cell.length_b   1.000
_cell.length_c   1.000
_cell.angle_alpha   90.00
_cell.angle_beta   90.00
_cell.angle_gamma   90.00
#
_symmetry.space_group_name_H-M   'P 1'
#
loop_
_entity.id
_entity.type
_entity.pdbx_description
1 polymer ?
#
loop_
_entity_poly.entity_id
_entity_poly.type
_entity_poly.pdbx_seq_one_letter_code
_entity_poly.pdbx_strand_id
1 'polypeptide(L)'
;MAATHELIESPPVATPTTALPRPEALPLLPAAAVLSLQRSVGNQAVASRLAREPAAPKLRTALDSKLVVTPAGGGYSAALHFGDDSVAVATYEPKGDTPLNRLPVYLEDIVSGTEAVVNVRYDPAAADVKALFETREVDGVRITVRLQPQSVEAMTVTSAPAAHEVGSDGANVDGKETVTKHSGASATDKVMGSIASAEGGFASVEGSDAGVLTWGQGQWTVTAGELQKVLTFIKDRRRDLFDKYWGSADLDVDGKDFVHDGKKWGPAKRTMMELFRPNAETITAWANRFGQAGMDPQIQRLQREYLRGEVHETLGKSIGGRTPESVLDTRGQAYFYSMDKNLPAGARANFQAALKQVPLAEGAQVTDEQKTQLSDALGELFRNSSVIARDNGKHHIIAFWGEGGRTKALAEADAAIAAGGDAKWSVARWQTHREQMAARVSRYSKTRADIDKAITHQEIEPDVPDGAFGDDHAAAPAAGPGMVGAVSEGIGHLVDDAAVMLALAATGTGLVALHIGGSVGRGGKNQAADVAAVCARLVGVGHPPGANLTELGNAIARYQAEIVGMPRPDGRIDPGGRTIAALRGAGGAAHGGPASGAAGAGHAGAATADAGGAHGGPATAAHAGAATAA
;
A
#
# COMPACT_ATOMS: atom_id res chain seq x y z
N MET A 1 53.76 5.33 -38.88
CA MET A 1 54.36 4.56 -37.77
C MET A 1 53.21 4.11 -36.88
N ALA A 2 53.17 2.85 -36.47
CA ALA A 2 52.16 2.33 -35.55
C ALA A 2 52.89 1.55 -34.46
N ALA A 3 52.56 1.81 -33.19
CA ALA A 3 53.20 1.17 -32.06
C ALA A 3 52.35 -0.01 -31.57
N THR A 4 52.91 -1.21 -31.66
CA THR A 4 52.38 -2.42 -31.01
C THR A 4 52.77 -2.43 -29.54
N HIS A 5 51.82 -2.63 -28.63
CA HIS A 5 52.10 -3.02 -27.25
C HIS A 5 51.85 -4.52 -27.07
N GLU A 6 52.73 -5.16 -26.31
CA GLU A 6 52.74 -6.61 -26.11
C GLU A 6 51.73 -7.06 -25.05
N LEU A 7 51.21 -8.28 -25.20
CA LEU A 7 50.38 -8.95 -24.21
C LEU A 7 51.28 -9.62 -23.16
N ILE A 8 50.98 -9.41 -21.88
CA ILE A 8 51.56 -10.17 -20.77
C ILE A 8 50.69 -11.39 -20.51
N GLU A 9 51.28 -12.59 -20.49
CA GLU A 9 50.57 -13.86 -20.32
C GLU A 9 50.06 -14.05 -18.88
N SER A 10 48.91 -14.72 -18.74
CA SER A 10 48.33 -15.08 -17.45
C SER A 10 48.81 -16.47 -16.98
N PRO A 11 48.97 -16.70 -15.66
CA PRO A 11 49.37 -18.00 -15.12
C PRO A 11 48.30 -19.09 -15.35
N PRO A 12 48.69 -20.38 -15.35
CA PRO A 12 47.84 -21.48 -15.83
C PRO A 12 46.65 -21.82 -14.92
N VAL A 13 45.58 -22.29 -15.57
CA VAL A 13 44.31 -22.70 -14.94
C VAL A 13 44.48 -24.00 -14.14
N ALA A 14 43.99 -24.02 -12.89
CA ALA A 14 43.91 -25.23 -12.09
C ALA A 14 42.80 -26.18 -12.58
N THR A 15 43.08 -27.48 -12.65
CA THR A 15 42.12 -28.51 -13.10
C THR A 15 40.99 -28.76 -12.08
N PRO A 16 39.76 -29.06 -12.55
CA PRO A 16 38.61 -29.26 -11.67
C PRO A 16 38.73 -30.55 -10.85
N THR A 17 38.43 -30.46 -9.55
CA THR A 17 38.34 -31.62 -8.65
C THR A 17 37.00 -32.34 -8.81
N THR A 18 37.00 -33.66 -8.63
CA THR A 18 35.88 -34.58 -8.86
C THR A 18 34.63 -34.20 -8.03
N ALA A 19 33.47 -34.15 -8.68
CA ALA A 19 32.19 -33.89 -8.03
C ALA A 19 31.63 -35.13 -7.30
N LEU A 20 31.03 -34.91 -6.13
CA LEU A 20 30.28 -35.93 -5.39
C LEU A 20 28.88 -36.16 -6.01
N PRO A 21 28.28 -37.35 -5.85
CA PRO A 21 26.95 -37.65 -6.40
C PRO A 21 25.84 -36.84 -5.70
N ARG A 22 24.81 -36.47 -6.47
CA ARG A 22 23.59 -35.86 -5.94
C ARG A 22 22.71 -36.90 -5.22
N PRO A 23 22.07 -36.57 -4.09
CA PRO A 23 20.87 -37.28 -3.64
C PRO A 23 19.67 -37.00 -4.58
N GLU A 24 18.65 -37.83 -4.50
CA GLU A 24 17.55 -37.90 -5.47
C GLU A 24 16.56 -36.72 -5.39
N ALA A 25 15.78 -36.54 -6.47
CA ALA A 25 14.81 -35.46 -6.57
C ALA A 25 13.48 -35.80 -5.87
N LEU A 26 13.05 -34.95 -4.93
CA LEU A 26 11.70 -34.96 -4.40
C LEU A 26 10.68 -34.47 -5.45
N PRO A 27 9.42 -34.94 -5.41
CA PRO A 27 8.44 -34.68 -6.46
C PRO A 27 8.02 -33.21 -6.54
N LEU A 28 7.89 -32.71 -7.77
CA LEU A 28 7.44 -31.34 -8.06
C LEU A 28 5.95 -31.16 -7.67
N LEU A 29 5.68 -30.17 -6.82
CA LEU A 29 4.31 -29.73 -6.54
C LEU A 29 3.72 -28.96 -7.75
N PRO A 30 2.40 -29.03 -8.01
CA PRO A 30 1.81 -28.44 -9.22
C PRO A 30 1.91 -26.91 -9.27
N ALA A 31 2.28 -26.36 -10.43
CA ALA A 31 2.53 -24.93 -10.66
C ALA A 31 1.29 -24.00 -10.57
N ALA A 32 0.12 -24.51 -10.17
CA ALA A 32 -1.14 -23.76 -10.12
C ALA A 32 -1.25 -22.77 -8.93
N ALA A 33 -0.49 -23.01 -7.84
CA ALA A 33 -0.67 -22.33 -6.55
C ALA A 33 -0.04 -20.93 -6.43
N VAL A 34 0.77 -20.49 -7.40
CA VAL A 34 1.68 -19.33 -7.23
C VAL A 34 1.06 -17.99 -7.67
N LEU A 35 -0.04 -17.99 -8.43
CA LEU A 35 -0.51 -16.80 -9.19
C LEU A 35 -1.92 -16.27 -8.81
N SER A 36 -2.33 -16.39 -7.54
CA SER A 36 -3.54 -15.72 -7.01
C SER A 36 -3.35 -15.01 -5.66
N LEU A 37 -2.10 -14.88 -5.18
CA LEU A 37 -1.79 -14.37 -3.85
C LEU A 37 -1.49 -12.85 -3.78
N GLN A 38 -1.35 -12.16 -4.93
CA GLN A 38 -0.80 -10.80 -4.98
C GLN A 38 -1.82 -9.66 -5.00
N ARG A 39 -3.13 -9.92 -5.11
CA ARG A 39 -4.17 -8.87 -5.11
C ARG A 39 -5.36 -9.33 -4.26
N SER A 40 -5.74 -8.50 -3.28
CA SER A 40 -6.86 -8.65 -2.32
C SER A 40 -6.83 -9.81 -1.29
N VAL A 41 -5.68 -10.20 -0.73
CA VAL A 41 -5.63 -11.14 0.44
C VAL A 41 -4.61 -10.74 1.53
N GLY A 42 -4.39 -9.44 1.76
CA GLY A 42 -3.32 -8.95 2.64
C GLY A 42 -3.46 -9.28 4.13
N ASN A 43 -4.69 -9.27 4.68
CA ASN A 43 -4.88 -9.08 6.13
C ASN A 43 -5.34 -10.29 6.96
N GLN A 44 -5.75 -11.43 6.40
CA GLN A 44 -6.30 -12.55 7.21
C GLN A 44 -5.73 -13.95 6.96
N ALA A 45 -4.95 -14.18 5.90
CA ALA A 45 -4.41 -15.52 5.58
C ALA A 45 -3.13 -15.91 6.35
N VAL A 46 -2.62 -15.05 7.24
CA VAL A 46 -1.33 -15.25 7.94
C VAL A 46 -1.50 -15.66 9.42
N ALA A 47 -2.58 -15.24 10.08
CA ALA A 47 -2.84 -15.57 11.49
C ALA A 47 -3.09 -17.09 11.70
N SER A 48 -3.79 -17.73 10.76
CA SER A 48 -4.20 -19.14 10.84
C SER A 48 -3.07 -20.16 10.67
N ARG A 49 -1.80 -19.73 10.60
CA ARG A 49 -0.63 -20.62 10.53
C ARG A 49 0.50 -20.30 11.53
N LEU A 50 0.17 -19.60 12.62
CA LEU A 50 1.08 -19.39 13.76
C LEU A 50 1.04 -20.51 14.82
N ALA A 51 0.13 -21.49 14.68
CA ALA A 51 0.16 -22.71 15.47
C ALA A 51 1.12 -23.75 14.85
N ARG A 52 2.32 -23.91 15.46
CA ARG A 52 3.33 -24.97 15.22
C ARG A 52 4.19 -24.82 13.94
N GLU A 53 5.25 -24.01 14.00
CA GLU A 53 6.67 -24.43 13.90
C GLU A 53 7.62 -23.21 14.03
N PRO A 54 8.91 -23.38 14.40
CA PRO A 54 9.82 -22.26 14.63
C PRO A 54 10.27 -21.60 13.31
N ALA A 55 9.96 -20.32 13.12
CA ALA A 55 10.24 -19.59 11.88
C ALA A 55 10.98 -18.26 12.12
N ALA A 56 11.88 -17.93 11.18
CA ALA A 56 12.75 -16.75 11.21
C ALA A 56 12.00 -15.40 11.15
N PRO A 57 12.59 -14.30 11.67
CA PRO A 57 11.91 -13.01 11.82
C PRO A 57 11.55 -12.33 10.49
N LYS A 58 10.55 -11.44 10.56
CA LYS A 58 10.03 -10.63 9.44
C LYS A 58 9.77 -9.21 9.93
N LEU A 59 10.41 -8.22 9.32
CA LEU A 59 10.12 -6.81 9.63
C LEU A 59 9.00 -6.23 8.74
N ARG A 60 8.40 -5.13 9.21
CA ARG A 60 7.46 -4.25 8.49
C ARG A 60 7.65 -2.79 8.98
N THR A 61 7.28 -1.80 8.16
CA THR A 61 7.43 -0.37 8.50
C THR A 61 6.32 0.54 7.98
N ALA A 62 6.04 1.60 8.76
CA ALA A 62 5.43 2.89 8.39
C ALA A 62 4.06 2.89 7.68
N LEU A 63 3.94 2.39 6.44
CA LEU A 63 2.61 2.20 5.82
C LEU A 63 1.81 1.08 6.52
N ASP A 64 2.53 0.08 7.04
CA ASP A 64 2.02 -0.96 7.93
C ASP A 64 2.25 -0.58 9.42
N SER A 65 2.33 0.73 9.75
CA SER A 65 2.51 1.17 11.13
C SER A 65 1.38 0.62 11.99
N LYS A 66 1.77 -0.14 13.01
CA LYS A 66 0.85 -0.72 13.98
C LYS A 66 0.59 0.23 15.14
N LEU A 67 1.17 1.42 15.11
CA LEU A 67 1.13 2.36 16.20
C LEU A 67 -0.10 3.28 16.09
N VAL A 68 -1.12 2.97 16.90
CA VAL A 68 -2.34 3.78 16.99
C VAL A 68 -2.18 4.77 18.14
N VAL A 69 -2.49 6.04 17.87
CA VAL A 69 -2.57 7.12 18.86
C VAL A 69 -4.04 7.36 19.21
N THR A 70 -4.38 7.32 20.51
CA THR A 70 -5.72 7.64 21.02
C THR A 70 -5.65 8.73 22.10
N PRO A 71 -6.65 9.63 22.21
CA PRO A 71 -6.75 10.54 23.35
C PRO A 71 -6.86 9.77 24.67
N ALA A 72 -6.07 10.16 25.67
CA ALA A 72 -6.02 9.50 26.98
C ALA A 72 -5.61 10.49 28.08
N GLY A 73 -6.45 10.64 29.11
CA GLY A 73 -6.18 11.57 30.21
C GLY A 73 -6.20 13.04 29.76
N GLY A 74 -5.17 13.80 30.11
CA GLY A 74 -4.90 15.14 29.59
C GLY A 74 -4.10 15.14 28.28
N GLY A 75 -3.75 13.96 27.74
CA GLY A 75 -2.90 13.81 26.58
C GLY A 75 -3.30 12.68 25.64
N TYR A 76 -2.31 11.89 25.22
CA TYR A 76 -2.44 10.78 24.28
C TYR A 76 -1.78 9.50 24.78
N SER A 77 -2.28 8.36 24.32
CA SER A 77 -1.67 7.04 24.45
C SER A 77 -1.29 6.52 23.06
N ALA A 78 -0.06 6.06 22.90
CA ALA A 78 0.40 5.31 21.74
C ALA A 78 0.38 3.80 22.06
N ALA A 79 -0.20 3.00 21.18
CA ALA A 79 -0.32 1.55 21.32
C ALA A 79 0.08 0.80 20.05
N LEU A 80 0.87 -0.25 20.19
CA LEU A 80 1.38 -1.07 19.09
C LEU A 80 0.50 -2.31 18.91
N HIS A 81 -0.16 -2.42 17.76
CA HIS A 81 -1.12 -3.48 17.44
C HIS A 81 -0.46 -4.77 16.94
N PHE A 82 -1.01 -5.94 17.31
CA PHE A 82 -0.55 -7.28 16.93
C PHE A 82 -1.73 -8.18 16.54
N GLY A 83 -2.20 -8.03 15.30
CA GLY A 83 -3.41 -8.69 14.87
C GLY A 83 -4.62 -7.97 15.47
N ASP A 84 -5.41 -8.68 16.26
CA ASP A 84 -6.55 -8.11 16.98
C ASP A 84 -6.15 -7.46 18.33
N ASP A 85 -4.97 -7.81 18.87
CA ASP A 85 -4.47 -7.28 20.13
C ASP A 85 -3.79 -5.91 19.99
N SER A 86 -3.80 -5.11 21.06
CA SER A 86 -3.17 -3.79 21.12
C SER A 86 -2.39 -3.59 22.41
N VAL A 87 -1.10 -3.27 22.28
CA VAL A 87 -0.17 -3.12 23.40
C VAL A 87 0.15 -1.65 23.59
N ALA A 88 -0.45 -1.00 24.58
CA ALA A 88 -0.07 0.37 24.95
C ALA A 88 1.43 0.44 25.29
N VAL A 89 2.19 1.26 24.55
CA VAL A 89 3.67 1.36 24.63
C VAL A 89 4.13 2.66 25.29
N ALA A 90 3.42 3.77 25.09
CA ALA A 90 3.77 5.06 25.68
C ALA A 90 2.54 5.94 25.89
N THR A 91 2.63 6.86 26.86
CA THR A 91 1.68 7.97 27.07
C THR A 91 2.43 9.28 27.05
N TYR A 92 1.82 10.34 26.53
CA TYR A 92 2.40 11.68 26.49
C TYR A 92 1.35 12.75 26.76
N GLU A 93 1.64 13.64 27.70
CA GLU A 93 0.77 14.74 28.11
C GLU A 93 1.49 16.10 27.94
N PRO A 94 0.74 17.22 27.82
CA PRO A 94 1.33 18.56 27.70
C PRO A 94 2.09 19.00 28.94
N LYS A 95 3.12 19.82 28.72
CA LYS A 95 3.93 20.43 29.78
C LYS A 95 3.78 21.94 29.75
N GLY A 96 3.43 22.54 30.90
CA GLY A 96 3.11 23.96 30.96
C GLY A 96 1.95 24.33 30.03
N ASP A 97 2.08 25.45 29.33
CA ASP A 97 1.04 26.00 28.45
C ASP A 97 1.07 25.46 27.00
N THR A 98 1.86 24.42 26.70
CA THR A 98 1.91 23.83 25.35
C THR A 98 0.54 23.25 24.96
N PRO A 99 -0.07 23.67 23.83
CA PRO A 99 -1.35 23.11 23.39
C PRO A 99 -1.25 21.62 23.04
N LEU A 100 -2.27 20.84 23.41
CA LEU A 100 -2.31 19.39 23.17
C LEU A 100 -2.15 19.01 21.67
N ASN A 101 -2.69 19.81 20.76
CA ASN A 101 -2.54 19.64 19.32
C ASN A 101 -1.21 20.20 18.76
N ARG A 102 -0.25 20.53 19.62
CA ARG A 102 1.10 21.03 19.27
C ARG A 102 2.22 20.32 20.04
N LEU A 103 1.95 19.14 20.62
CA LEU A 103 2.99 18.37 21.31
C LEU A 103 4.05 17.87 20.32
N PRO A 104 5.33 18.23 20.51
CA PRO A 104 6.42 17.78 19.65
C PRO A 104 6.83 16.36 20.06
N VAL A 105 6.04 15.37 19.66
CA VAL A 105 6.25 13.94 19.96
C VAL A 105 6.17 13.15 18.67
N TYR A 106 7.31 12.64 18.21
CA TYR A 106 7.44 11.83 17.01
C TYR A 106 7.57 10.36 17.39
N LEU A 107 6.79 9.51 16.72
CA LEU A 107 6.68 8.09 17.02
C LEU A 107 7.05 7.27 15.78
N GLU A 108 7.86 6.23 15.98
CA GLU A 108 8.37 5.35 14.91
C GLU A 108 8.31 3.90 15.40
N ASP A 109 7.59 3.02 14.69
CA ASP A 109 7.57 1.58 14.97
C ASP A 109 8.31 0.73 13.92
N ILE A 110 9.14 -0.18 14.43
CA ILE A 110 10.01 -1.08 13.66
C ILE A 110 9.77 -2.48 14.22
N VAL A 111 8.79 -3.21 13.67
CA VAL A 111 8.53 -4.61 14.06
C VAL A 111 9.54 -5.53 13.39
N SER A 112 10.00 -6.58 14.06
CA SER A 112 11.02 -7.55 13.60
C SER A 112 10.80 -8.99 14.04
N GLY A 113 9.72 -9.60 13.53
CA GLY A 113 9.38 -10.99 13.81
C GLY A 113 9.12 -11.21 15.29
N THR A 114 10.11 -11.76 16.00
CA THR A 114 10.10 -11.97 17.45
C THR A 114 10.62 -10.77 18.25
N GLU A 115 10.92 -9.64 17.61
CA GLU A 115 11.22 -8.36 18.27
C GLU A 115 10.36 -7.24 17.69
N ALA A 116 10.30 -6.09 18.37
CA ALA A 116 9.81 -4.82 17.84
C ALA A 116 10.48 -3.67 18.59
N VAL A 117 10.68 -2.53 17.95
CA VAL A 117 11.22 -1.31 18.57
C VAL A 117 10.28 -0.16 18.27
N VAL A 118 9.87 0.57 19.31
CA VAL A 118 9.16 1.84 19.20
C VAL A 118 10.10 2.95 19.67
N ASN A 119 10.56 3.78 18.74
CA ASN A 119 11.29 5.00 19.07
C ASN A 119 10.27 6.13 19.34
N VAL A 120 10.49 6.88 20.40
CA VAL A 120 9.68 8.04 20.79
C VAL A 120 10.60 9.24 20.96
N ARG A 121 10.67 10.11 19.96
CA ARG A 121 11.47 11.35 19.99
C ARG A 121 10.58 12.48 20.49
N TYR A 122 11.02 13.25 21.48
CA TYR A 122 10.16 14.27 22.10
C TYR A 122 10.93 15.40 22.77
N ASP A 123 10.32 16.59 22.86
CA ASP A 123 10.88 17.69 23.64
C ASP A 123 10.49 17.57 25.13
N PRO A 124 11.43 17.30 26.06
CA PRO A 124 11.15 17.20 27.49
C PRO A 124 10.77 18.54 28.15
N ALA A 125 10.85 19.68 27.44
CA ALA A 125 10.34 20.97 27.89
C ALA A 125 8.86 21.19 27.54
N ALA A 126 8.34 20.54 26.49
CA ALA A 126 6.98 20.76 25.96
C ALA A 126 6.02 19.56 26.15
N ALA A 127 6.56 18.35 26.30
CA ALA A 127 5.77 17.14 26.55
C ALA A 127 6.39 16.28 27.66
N ASP A 128 5.56 15.84 28.62
CA ASP A 128 5.96 14.82 29.58
C ASP A 128 5.58 13.43 29.02
N VAL A 129 6.61 12.74 28.52
CA VAL A 129 6.49 11.47 27.79
C VAL A 129 6.96 10.31 28.66
N LYS A 130 6.16 9.24 28.70
CA LYS A 130 6.40 8.05 29.52
C LYS A 130 6.19 6.77 28.71
N ALA A 131 7.25 5.97 28.58
CA ALA A 131 7.13 4.58 28.15
C ALA A 131 6.38 3.77 29.23
N LEU A 132 5.45 2.92 28.82
CA LEU A 132 4.69 2.05 29.73
C LEU A 132 5.48 0.79 30.12
N PHE A 133 6.51 0.45 29.34
CA PHE A 133 7.57 -0.50 29.66
C PHE A 133 8.80 -0.19 28.80
N GLU A 134 10.01 -0.50 29.28
CA GLU A 134 11.24 -0.41 28.47
C GLU A 134 11.34 -1.60 27.50
N THR A 135 11.02 -2.80 27.97
CA THR A 135 10.91 -4.01 27.15
C THR A 135 9.82 -4.93 27.69
N ARG A 136 9.03 -5.53 26.80
CA ARG A 136 7.96 -6.48 27.12
C ARG A 136 7.80 -7.50 26.01
N GLU A 137 7.68 -8.77 26.36
CA GLU A 137 7.31 -9.82 25.39
C GLU A 137 5.78 -9.98 25.34
N VAL A 138 5.24 -10.02 24.12
CA VAL A 138 3.81 -10.25 23.83
C VAL A 138 3.74 -11.19 22.64
N ASP A 139 3.10 -12.36 22.81
CA ASP A 139 2.92 -13.39 21.77
C ASP A 139 4.19 -13.78 21.00
N GLY A 140 5.31 -13.87 21.73
CA GLY A 140 6.64 -14.19 21.18
C GLY A 140 7.35 -13.00 20.51
N VAL A 141 6.79 -11.79 20.60
CA VAL A 141 7.39 -10.54 20.12
C VAL A 141 7.90 -9.69 21.29
N ARG A 142 9.22 -9.51 21.37
CA ARG A 142 9.89 -8.60 22.32
C ARG A 142 9.79 -7.15 21.85
N ILE A 143 8.78 -6.44 22.35
CA ILE A 143 8.59 -5.01 22.11
C ILE A 143 9.53 -4.22 23.03
N THR A 144 10.33 -3.32 22.46
CA THR A 144 11.26 -2.41 23.15
C THR A 144 10.80 -0.97 22.93
N VAL A 145 10.67 -0.15 23.96
CA VAL A 145 10.29 1.27 23.82
C VAL A 145 11.49 2.15 24.17
N ARG A 146 11.88 3.04 23.26
CA ARG A 146 13.08 3.88 23.36
C ARG A 146 12.69 5.35 23.37
N LEU A 147 12.71 5.96 24.56
CA LEU A 147 12.53 7.40 24.72
C LEU A 147 13.81 8.14 24.28
N GLN A 148 13.66 9.16 23.45
CA GLN A 148 14.74 9.96 22.87
C GLN A 148 14.44 11.46 23.08
N PRO A 149 14.80 12.03 24.25
CA PRO A 149 14.61 13.46 24.50
C PRO A 149 15.47 14.30 23.54
N GLN A 150 14.82 15.15 22.76
CA GLN A 150 15.39 16.03 21.73
C GLN A 150 14.54 17.29 21.67
N SER A 151 15.13 18.49 21.61
CA SER A 151 14.32 19.72 21.58
C SER A 151 13.51 19.86 20.27
N VAL A 152 12.49 20.72 20.26
CA VAL A 152 11.74 21.08 19.03
C VAL A 152 12.69 21.42 17.89
N GLU A 153 13.73 22.21 18.16
CA GLU A 153 14.74 22.56 17.17
C GLU A 153 15.44 21.31 16.65
N ALA A 154 15.94 20.44 17.54
CA ALA A 154 16.68 19.23 17.18
C ALA A 154 15.84 18.19 16.40
N MET A 155 14.51 18.22 16.53
CA MET A 155 13.59 17.36 15.75
C MET A 155 13.08 18.02 14.46
N THR A 156 13.04 19.35 14.39
CA THR A 156 12.63 20.09 13.19
C THR A 156 13.74 20.14 12.15
N VAL A 157 13.34 20.20 10.87
CA VAL A 157 14.27 20.10 9.73
C VAL A 157 15.25 21.29 9.65
N THR A 158 14.96 22.39 10.34
CA THR A 158 15.63 23.70 10.26
C THR A 158 16.89 23.84 11.11
N SER A 159 17.08 23.05 12.17
CA SER A 159 18.29 23.14 13.03
C SER A 159 19.47 22.30 12.53
N ALA A 160 19.18 21.24 11.77
CA ALA A 160 20.18 20.30 11.31
C ALA A 160 21.06 20.90 10.20
N PRO A 161 22.31 20.41 10.02
CA PRO A 161 23.21 20.91 9.00
C PRO A 161 22.57 20.89 7.60
N ALA A 162 22.66 22.02 6.89
CA ALA A 162 22.20 22.09 5.51
C ALA A 162 22.84 20.99 4.66
N ALA A 163 22.06 20.41 3.74
CA ALA A 163 22.63 19.77 2.56
C ALA A 163 23.57 20.76 1.88
N HIS A 164 24.77 20.33 1.49
CA HIS A 164 25.71 21.21 0.81
C HIS A 164 25.40 21.29 -0.68
N GLU A 165 25.69 22.45 -1.29
CA GLU A 165 25.57 22.63 -2.73
C GLU A 165 26.55 21.69 -3.46
N VAL A 166 26.01 20.81 -4.29
CA VAL A 166 26.77 20.03 -5.27
C VAL A 166 26.94 20.90 -6.52
N GLY A 167 28.12 20.84 -7.16
CA GLY A 167 28.42 21.62 -8.37
C GLY A 167 27.57 21.25 -9.58
N SER A 168 27.83 21.93 -10.71
CA SER A 168 27.10 21.81 -12.00
C SER A 168 26.89 20.39 -12.51
N ASP A 169 27.78 19.48 -12.12
CA ASP A 169 27.88 18.11 -12.62
C ASP A 169 27.08 17.12 -11.75
N GLY A 170 26.57 17.58 -10.60
CA GLY A 170 25.60 16.85 -9.79
C GLY A 170 24.17 16.93 -10.36
N ALA A 171 23.24 16.25 -9.70
CA ALA A 171 21.82 16.40 -10.01
C ALA A 171 21.36 17.84 -9.69
N ASN A 172 21.04 18.59 -10.75
CA ASN A 172 20.76 20.03 -10.72
C ASN A 172 19.41 20.32 -10.04
N VAL A 173 19.48 20.68 -8.76
CA VAL A 173 18.39 21.24 -7.94
C VAL A 173 19.00 22.32 -7.02
N ASP A 174 18.25 23.35 -6.66
CA ASP A 174 18.75 24.46 -5.81
C ASP A 174 19.13 23.97 -4.41
N GLY A 175 20.43 23.72 -4.20
CA GLY A 175 20.98 23.30 -2.90
C GLY A 175 20.77 24.32 -1.76
N LYS A 176 20.22 25.50 -2.06
CA LYS A 176 19.78 26.51 -1.08
C LYS A 176 18.32 26.32 -0.66
N GLU A 177 17.65 25.22 -0.99
CA GLU A 177 16.28 24.95 -0.54
C GLU A 177 16.21 24.62 0.96
N THR A 178 15.89 25.64 1.76
CA THR A 178 15.40 25.49 3.13
C THR A 178 13.90 25.18 3.12
N VAL A 179 13.43 24.44 4.14
CA VAL A 179 11.99 24.13 4.30
C VAL A 179 11.13 25.40 4.37
N THR A 180 11.67 26.50 4.91
CA THR A 180 11.02 27.81 4.95
C THR A 180 10.77 28.45 3.58
N LYS A 181 11.36 27.96 2.48
CA LYS A 181 10.96 28.37 1.12
C LYS A 181 9.64 27.75 0.66
N HIS A 182 9.08 26.77 1.39
CA HIS A 182 7.90 26.00 0.96
C HIS A 182 6.57 26.53 1.54
N SER A 183 6.58 27.64 2.28
CA SER A 183 5.37 28.26 2.88
C SER A 183 4.37 28.81 1.85
N GLY A 184 4.78 28.98 0.59
CA GLY A 184 3.87 29.24 -0.53
C GLY A 184 3.67 27.99 -1.37
N ALA A 185 2.51 27.32 -1.24
CA ALA A 185 2.17 26.10 -1.96
C ALA A 185 2.10 26.32 -3.50
N SER A 186 3.25 26.17 -4.17
CA SER A 186 3.42 26.40 -5.61
C SER A 186 2.65 25.36 -6.45
N ALA A 187 2.58 25.58 -7.76
CA ALA A 187 2.04 24.57 -8.67
C ALA A 187 2.83 23.25 -8.55
N THR A 188 4.15 23.33 -8.46
CA THR A 188 5.07 22.19 -8.29
C THR A 188 4.83 21.46 -6.97
N ASP A 189 4.67 22.17 -5.85
CA ASP A 189 4.43 21.53 -4.54
C ASP A 189 3.04 20.87 -4.47
N LYS A 190 2.03 21.44 -5.13
CA LYS A 190 0.69 20.82 -5.26
C LYS A 190 0.73 19.58 -6.15
N VAL A 191 1.50 19.61 -7.24
CA VAL A 191 1.80 18.43 -8.05
C VAL A 191 2.49 17.36 -7.19
N MET A 192 3.54 17.70 -6.44
CA MET A 192 4.24 16.79 -5.51
C MET A 192 3.33 16.21 -4.42
N GLY A 193 2.42 17.00 -3.84
CA GLY A 193 1.44 16.53 -2.86
C GLY A 193 0.48 15.49 -3.46
N SER A 194 -0.01 15.74 -4.68
CA SER A 194 -0.85 14.76 -5.39
C SER A 194 -0.09 13.47 -5.75
N ILE A 195 1.20 13.57 -6.09
CA ILE A 195 2.07 12.41 -6.33
C ILE A 195 2.28 11.60 -5.06
N ALA A 196 2.55 12.24 -3.92
CA ALA A 196 2.74 11.55 -2.64
C ALA A 196 1.50 10.76 -2.21
N SER A 197 0.30 11.34 -2.37
CA SER A 197 -0.96 10.63 -2.10
C SER A 197 -1.21 9.50 -3.12
N ALA A 198 -0.81 9.68 -4.38
CA ALA A 198 -0.97 8.70 -5.45
C ALA A 198 0.00 7.50 -5.38
N GLU A 199 1.27 7.72 -5.04
CA GLU A 199 2.35 6.73 -5.11
C GLU A 199 2.81 6.22 -3.73
N GLY A 200 2.95 7.11 -2.74
CA GLY A 200 3.42 6.74 -1.39
C GLY A 200 4.06 7.91 -0.62
N GLY A 201 4.17 7.75 0.70
CA GLY A 201 4.89 8.67 1.59
C GLY A 201 6.39 8.36 1.69
N PHE A 202 7.10 9.16 2.47
CA PHE A 202 8.58 9.11 2.55
C PHE A 202 9.17 7.77 3.00
N ALA A 203 8.47 7.04 3.86
CA ALA A 203 8.86 5.73 4.38
C ALA A 203 8.20 4.54 3.64
N SER A 204 7.45 4.81 2.56
CA SER A 204 6.77 3.77 1.78
C SER A 204 7.76 2.95 0.96
N VAL A 205 7.71 1.63 1.10
CA VAL A 205 8.50 0.66 0.32
C VAL A 205 7.58 -0.40 -0.26
N GLU A 206 7.61 -0.66 -1.58
CA GLU A 206 6.96 -1.82 -2.17
C GLU A 206 7.95 -2.85 -2.72
N GLY A 207 7.70 -4.13 -2.42
CA GLY A 207 8.40 -5.28 -3.02
C GLY A 207 7.72 -5.79 -4.29
N SER A 208 7.36 -4.91 -5.23
CA SER A 208 6.51 -5.28 -6.37
C SER A 208 7.23 -6.10 -7.46
N ASP A 209 6.47 -6.92 -8.17
CA ASP A 209 6.97 -7.88 -9.19
C ASP A 209 7.67 -7.23 -10.39
N ALA A 210 7.41 -5.95 -10.65
CA ALA A 210 8.02 -5.20 -11.74
C ALA A 210 9.29 -4.49 -11.28
N GLY A 211 9.19 -3.71 -10.20
CA GLY A 211 10.26 -2.83 -9.72
C GLY A 211 11.29 -3.48 -8.80
N VAL A 212 11.03 -4.70 -8.31
CA VAL A 212 11.83 -5.42 -7.29
C VAL A 212 11.74 -4.75 -5.92
N LEU A 213 12.24 -3.52 -5.80
CA LEU A 213 12.07 -2.63 -4.65
C LEU A 213 11.83 -1.21 -5.16
N THR A 214 10.80 -0.56 -4.62
CA THR A 214 10.52 0.88 -4.80
C THR A 214 10.56 1.57 -3.44
N TRP A 215 10.91 2.86 -3.40
CA TRP A 215 10.98 3.62 -2.14
C TRP A 215 10.56 5.09 -2.29
N GLY A 216 9.98 5.63 -1.22
CA GLY A 216 9.86 7.07 -0.97
C GLY A 216 8.74 7.76 -1.74
N GLN A 217 8.71 9.08 -1.63
CA GLN A 217 7.66 9.95 -2.16
C GLN A 217 7.45 9.82 -3.68
N GLY A 218 8.53 9.53 -4.44
CA GLY A 218 8.47 9.28 -5.89
C GLY A 218 8.44 7.81 -6.31
N GLN A 219 8.33 6.87 -5.35
CA GLN A 219 8.41 5.41 -5.54
C GLN A 219 9.54 4.96 -6.48
N TRP A 220 10.73 5.52 -6.26
CA TRP A 220 11.90 5.33 -7.12
C TRP A 220 12.33 3.86 -7.18
N THR A 221 12.44 3.33 -8.39
CA THR A 221 12.55 1.90 -8.66
C THR A 221 14.00 1.43 -8.91
N VAL A 222 14.46 0.39 -8.22
CA VAL A 222 15.85 -0.14 -8.39
C VAL A 222 16.15 -0.66 -9.79
N THR A 223 15.16 -1.21 -10.51
CA THR A 223 15.36 -1.74 -11.87
C THR A 223 15.32 -0.67 -12.96
N ALA A 224 14.97 0.57 -12.62
CA ALA A 224 14.93 1.69 -13.54
C ALA A 224 16.18 2.59 -13.45
N GLY A 225 17.06 2.34 -12.47
CA GLY A 225 18.16 3.25 -12.12
C GLY A 225 17.70 4.48 -11.33
N GLU A 226 16.42 4.58 -10.99
CA GLU A 226 15.85 5.74 -10.29
C GLU A 226 16.27 5.77 -8.82
N LEU A 227 16.20 4.62 -8.12
CA LEU A 227 16.57 4.58 -6.70
C LEU A 227 18.06 4.91 -6.53
N GLN A 228 18.90 4.45 -7.46
CA GLN A 228 20.32 4.76 -7.54
C GLN A 228 20.57 6.27 -7.70
N LYS A 229 19.76 6.98 -8.50
CA LYS A 229 19.87 8.44 -8.65
C LYS A 229 19.54 9.20 -7.36
N VAL A 230 18.38 8.93 -6.74
CA VAL A 230 18.00 9.64 -5.49
C VAL A 230 18.94 9.27 -4.34
N LEU A 231 19.45 8.04 -4.30
CA LEU A 231 20.49 7.64 -3.34
C LEU A 231 21.83 8.32 -3.61
N THR A 232 22.23 8.50 -4.88
CA THR A 232 23.45 9.24 -5.24
C THR A 232 23.29 10.71 -4.82
N PHE A 233 22.14 11.33 -5.12
CA PHE A 233 21.80 12.68 -4.67
C PHE A 233 21.89 12.84 -3.14
N ILE A 234 21.39 11.86 -2.37
CA ILE A 234 21.50 11.84 -0.90
C ILE A 234 22.95 11.65 -0.44
N LYS A 235 23.69 10.71 -1.05
CA LYS A 235 25.11 10.41 -0.79
C LYS A 235 25.99 11.64 -1.02
N ASP A 236 25.76 12.35 -2.12
CA ASP A 236 26.50 13.55 -2.49
C ASP A 236 26.21 14.67 -1.49
N ARG A 237 24.94 14.99 -1.23
CA ARG A 237 24.54 16.13 -0.36
C ARG A 237 24.75 15.91 1.14
N ARG A 238 24.53 14.69 1.64
CA ARG A 238 24.54 14.30 3.06
C ARG A 238 25.10 12.89 3.23
N ARG A 239 26.38 12.76 2.92
CA ARG A 239 27.17 11.53 3.05
C ARG A 239 27.05 10.89 4.45
N ASP A 240 26.92 11.70 5.50
CA ASP A 240 26.69 11.26 6.88
C ASP A 240 25.36 10.50 7.06
N LEU A 241 24.27 10.97 6.44
CA LEU A 241 22.98 10.29 6.46
C LEU A 241 22.99 9.06 5.54
N PHE A 242 23.70 9.15 4.42
CA PHE A 242 23.85 8.01 3.52
C PHE A 242 24.62 6.86 4.18
N ASP A 243 25.75 7.16 4.82
CA ASP A 243 26.55 6.15 5.52
C ASP A 243 25.81 5.64 6.78
N LYS A 244 25.05 6.50 7.47
CA LYS A 244 24.13 6.09 8.56
C LYS A 244 23.12 5.03 8.11
N TYR A 245 22.43 5.25 6.98
CA TYR A 245 21.31 4.39 6.57
C TYR A 245 21.69 3.25 5.61
N TRP A 246 22.62 3.44 4.68
CA TRP A 246 22.97 2.42 3.66
C TRP A 246 24.44 1.99 3.74
N GLY A 247 25.39 2.91 3.96
CA GLY A 247 26.81 2.53 4.15
C GLY A 247 27.03 1.59 5.36
N SER A 248 26.23 1.72 6.42
CA SER A 248 26.17 0.80 7.57
C SER A 248 25.54 -0.56 7.26
N ALA A 249 25.26 -0.86 6.00
CA ALA A 249 24.90 -2.18 5.45
C ALA A 249 25.96 -2.71 4.47
N ASP A 250 27.08 -1.99 4.27
CA ASP A 250 27.89 -2.06 3.05
C ASP A 250 27.03 -1.90 1.77
N LEU A 251 26.01 -1.01 1.77
CA LEU A 251 25.31 -0.64 0.53
C LEU A 251 25.76 0.75 0.09
N ASP A 252 26.39 0.81 -1.07
CA ASP A 252 26.78 2.05 -1.74
C ASP A 252 26.22 2.13 -3.17
N VAL A 253 26.30 3.32 -3.78
CA VAL A 253 25.87 3.59 -5.16
C VAL A 253 27.01 4.17 -6.00
N ASP A 254 27.13 3.65 -7.23
CA ASP A 254 28.06 4.09 -8.25
C ASP A 254 27.31 4.31 -9.58
N GLY A 255 26.82 5.54 -9.75
CA GLY A 255 26.04 6.00 -10.90
C GLY A 255 24.68 5.31 -11.01
N LYS A 256 24.60 4.25 -11.81
CA LYS A 256 23.38 3.44 -12.04
C LYS A 256 23.41 2.08 -11.36
N ASP A 257 24.57 1.69 -10.83
CA ASP A 257 24.83 0.38 -10.26
C ASP A 257 24.91 0.52 -8.72
N PHE A 258 24.48 -0.50 -7.98
CA PHE A 258 24.76 -0.61 -6.55
C PHE A 258 26.13 -1.26 -6.32
N VAL A 259 26.75 -1.01 -5.18
CA VAL A 259 27.89 -1.77 -4.66
C VAL A 259 27.48 -2.36 -3.31
N HIS A 260 27.67 -3.67 -3.13
CA HIS A 260 27.35 -4.38 -1.90
C HIS A 260 28.17 -5.66 -1.75
N ASP A 261 28.69 -5.93 -0.55
CA ASP A 261 29.73 -6.92 -0.26
C ASP A 261 30.98 -6.73 -1.14
N GLY A 262 31.37 -5.46 -1.35
CA GLY A 262 32.41 -5.05 -2.30
C GLY A 262 32.16 -5.39 -3.80
N LYS A 263 31.03 -6.01 -4.13
CA LYS A 263 30.64 -6.42 -5.48
C LYS A 263 29.74 -5.35 -6.13
N LYS A 264 29.92 -5.10 -7.43
CA LYS A 264 29.01 -4.23 -8.20
C LYS A 264 27.78 -5.01 -8.71
N TRP A 265 26.61 -4.39 -8.59
CA TRP A 265 25.29 -4.92 -8.93
C TRP A 265 24.55 -3.96 -9.87
N GLY A 266 24.67 -4.16 -11.17
CA GLY A 266 24.02 -3.30 -12.17
C GLY A 266 22.50 -3.47 -12.26
N PRO A 267 21.75 -2.47 -12.77
CA PRO A 267 20.30 -2.28 -12.56
C PRO A 267 19.39 -3.30 -13.29
N ALA A 268 19.95 -4.34 -13.90
CA ALA A 268 19.16 -5.38 -14.55
C ALA A 268 18.27 -6.12 -13.53
N LYS A 269 16.99 -6.33 -13.87
CA LYS A 269 15.98 -6.93 -12.99
C LYS A 269 16.43 -8.21 -12.28
N ARG A 270 17.16 -9.10 -12.96
CA ARG A 270 17.71 -10.33 -12.35
C ARG A 270 18.71 -10.01 -11.24
N THR A 271 19.70 -9.15 -11.53
CA THR A 271 20.71 -8.69 -10.58
C THR A 271 20.09 -7.98 -9.36
N MET A 272 19.04 -7.19 -9.57
CA MET A 272 18.31 -6.53 -8.48
C MET A 272 17.48 -7.53 -7.65
N MET A 273 16.88 -8.55 -8.27
CA MET A 273 16.26 -9.66 -7.51
C MET A 273 17.28 -10.42 -6.67
N GLU A 274 18.49 -10.67 -7.20
CA GLU A 274 19.58 -11.34 -6.48
C GLU A 274 20.09 -10.52 -5.27
N LEU A 275 20.10 -9.18 -5.37
CA LEU A 275 20.53 -8.26 -4.29
C LEU A 275 19.43 -8.00 -3.24
N PHE A 276 18.26 -7.53 -3.68
CA PHE A 276 17.20 -7.06 -2.79
C PHE A 276 16.21 -8.16 -2.39
N ARG A 277 16.16 -9.29 -3.13
CA ARG A 277 15.17 -10.35 -2.93
C ARG A 277 15.69 -11.80 -2.98
N PRO A 278 16.92 -12.14 -2.53
CA PRO A 278 17.40 -13.53 -2.55
C PRO A 278 16.63 -14.44 -1.59
N ASN A 279 16.14 -13.91 -0.47
CA ASN A 279 15.36 -14.62 0.54
C ASN A 279 14.45 -13.62 1.31
N ALA A 280 13.50 -14.15 2.09
CA ALA A 280 12.53 -13.32 2.82
C ALA A 280 13.18 -12.36 3.84
N GLU A 281 14.22 -12.82 4.53
CA GLU A 281 14.99 -12.06 5.53
C GLU A 281 15.68 -10.84 4.93
N THR A 282 16.26 -10.97 3.73
CA THR A 282 16.93 -9.88 3.00
C THR A 282 15.92 -8.86 2.47
N ILE A 283 14.79 -9.31 1.91
CA ILE A 283 13.66 -8.42 1.54
C ILE A 283 13.24 -7.59 2.75
N THR A 284 13.04 -8.29 3.87
CA THR A 284 12.71 -7.72 5.17
C THR A 284 13.77 -6.68 5.57
N ALA A 285 15.06 -7.02 5.61
CA ALA A 285 16.13 -6.15 6.09
C ALA A 285 16.23 -4.84 5.31
N TRP A 286 16.17 -4.90 3.97
CA TRP A 286 16.17 -3.71 3.12
C TRP A 286 14.93 -2.84 3.35
N ALA A 287 13.73 -3.43 3.45
CA ALA A 287 12.49 -2.67 3.56
C ALA A 287 12.49 -1.67 4.72
N ASN A 288 13.04 -2.04 5.89
CA ASN A 288 13.07 -1.15 7.07
C ASN A 288 14.29 -0.25 7.08
N ARG A 289 15.39 -0.66 6.43
CA ARG A 289 16.53 0.23 6.26
C ARG A 289 16.13 1.44 5.40
N PHE A 290 15.36 1.21 4.34
CA PHE A 290 14.68 2.25 3.57
C PHE A 290 13.52 2.93 4.34
N GLY A 291 12.70 2.17 5.07
CA GLY A 291 11.61 2.73 5.89
C GLY A 291 12.09 3.71 6.97
N GLN A 292 13.09 3.32 7.76
CA GLN A 292 13.76 4.15 8.78
C GLN A 292 14.44 5.38 8.17
N ALA A 293 15.09 5.23 7.01
CA ALA A 293 15.61 6.38 6.27
C ALA A 293 14.47 7.35 5.90
N GLY A 294 13.33 6.83 5.44
CA GLY A 294 12.12 7.62 5.18
C GLY A 294 11.45 8.22 6.42
N MET A 295 11.85 7.84 7.63
CA MET A 295 11.43 8.41 8.92
C MET A 295 12.49 9.34 9.54
N ASP A 296 13.54 9.70 8.78
CA ASP A 296 14.47 10.77 9.11
C ASP A 296 14.05 12.08 8.40
N PRO A 297 13.66 13.15 9.12
CA PRO A 297 13.19 14.39 8.51
C PRO A 297 14.20 15.05 7.54
N GLN A 298 15.50 14.76 7.66
CA GLN A 298 16.51 15.24 6.72
C GLN A 298 16.48 14.46 5.39
N ILE A 299 16.26 13.15 5.45
CA ILE A 299 16.03 12.33 4.25
C ILE A 299 14.69 12.70 3.60
N GLN A 300 13.65 13.02 4.39
CA GLN A 300 12.36 13.49 3.87
C GLN A 300 12.53 14.79 3.06
N ARG A 301 13.29 15.77 3.58
CA ARG A 301 13.68 16.99 2.83
C ARG A 301 14.40 16.65 1.52
N LEU A 302 15.39 15.75 1.56
CA LEU A 302 16.14 15.36 0.36
C LEU A 302 15.26 14.63 -0.68
N GLN A 303 14.30 13.81 -0.24
CA GLN A 303 13.29 13.22 -1.13
C GLN A 303 12.42 14.29 -1.79
N ARG A 304 11.96 15.32 -1.03
CA ARG A 304 11.19 16.44 -1.59
C ARG A 304 12.01 17.25 -2.60
N GLU A 305 13.24 17.63 -2.26
CA GLU A 305 14.15 18.38 -3.13
C GLU A 305 14.39 17.62 -4.45
N TYR A 306 14.75 16.33 -4.37
CA TYR A 306 14.93 15.49 -5.57
C TYR A 306 13.63 15.35 -6.39
N LEU A 307 12.47 15.14 -5.74
CA LEU A 307 11.18 15.03 -6.43
C LEU A 307 10.78 16.36 -7.10
N ARG A 308 11.07 17.52 -6.49
CA ARG A 308 10.84 18.84 -7.08
C ARG A 308 11.65 19.02 -8.36
N GLY A 309 12.92 18.60 -8.33
CA GLY A 309 13.77 18.52 -9.52
C GLY A 309 13.20 17.59 -10.60
N GLU A 310 12.77 16.37 -10.23
CA GLU A 310 12.19 15.40 -11.17
C GLU A 310 10.87 15.89 -11.80
N VAL A 311 10.04 16.60 -11.03
CA VAL A 311 8.81 17.24 -11.53
C VAL A 311 9.13 18.37 -12.50
N HIS A 312 10.03 19.30 -12.15
CA HIS A 312 10.39 20.40 -13.05
C HIS A 312 11.11 19.92 -14.33
N GLU A 313 12.04 18.95 -14.23
CA GLU A 313 12.65 18.30 -15.40
C GLU A 313 11.58 17.64 -16.29
N THR A 314 10.49 17.12 -15.71
CA THR A 314 9.42 16.45 -16.44
C THR A 314 8.41 17.41 -17.07
N LEU A 315 8.02 18.46 -16.37
CA LEU A 315 7.09 19.48 -16.87
C LEU A 315 7.76 20.49 -17.83
N GLY A 316 9.08 20.65 -17.76
CA GLY A 316 9.88 21.48 -18.67
C GLY A 316 10.25 20.82 -20.00
N LYS A 317 9.98 19.52 -20.20
CA LYS A 317 10.27 18.81 -21.47
C LYS A 317 9.40 19.34 -22.61
N SER A 318 10.04 19.88 -23.65
CA SER A 318 9.34 20.34 -24.86
C SER A 318 8.81 19.15 -25.68
N ILE A 319 7.49 19.14 -25.90
CA ILE A 319 6.76 18.08 -26.60
C ILE A 319 5.87 18.76 -27.63
N GLY A 320 6.24 18.68 -28.91
CA GLY A 320 5.51 19.38 -29.98
C GLY A 320 5.65 20.90 -29.94
N GLY A 321 6.76 21.43 -29.41
CA GLY A 321 7.06 22.87 -29.37
C GLY A 321 6.49 23.62 -28.16
N ARG A 322 5.79 22.94 -27.25
CA ARG A 322 5.32 23.49 -25.97
C ARG A 322 5.77 22.57 -24.82
N THR A 323 5.90 23.12 -23.62
CA THR A 323 6.18 22.33 -22.40
C THR A 323 4.87 22.14 -21.61
N PRO A 324 4.65 21.01 -20.91
CA PRO A 324 3.52 20.87 -19.99
C PRO A 324 3.36 22.05 -19.02
N GLU A 325 4.46 22.54 -18.44
CA GLU A 325 4.49 23.70 -17.53
C GLU A 325 3.95 24.99 -18.17
N SER A 326 4.21 25.22 -19.46
CA SER A 326 3.84 26.48 -20.13
C SER A 326 2.39 26.51 -20.66
N VAL A 327 1.67 25.38 -20.67
CA VAL A 327 0.33 25.28 -21.28
C VAL A 327 -0.72 24.52 -20.46
N LEU A 328 -0.38 23.96 -19.31
CA LEU A 328 -1.32 23.27 -18.42
C LEU A 328 -1.44 24.01 -17.08
N ASP A 329 -2.61 23.88 -16.44
CA ASP A 329 -2.79 24.27 -15.04
C ASP A 329 -2.22 23.21 -14.09
N THR A 330 -2.25 23.46 -12.78
CA THR A 330 -1.75 22.53 -11.75
C THR A 330 -2.36 21.12 -11.83
N ARG A 331 -3.65 20.99 -12.17
CA ARG A 331 -4.33 19.70 -12.34
C ARG A 331 -3.84 19.00 -13.61
N GLY A 332 -3.72 19.73 -14.72
CA GLY A 332 -3.17 19.21 -15.97
C GLY A 332 -1.71 18.77 -15.84
N GLN A 333 -0.89 19.54 -15.13
CA GLN A 333 0.51 19.20 -14.82
C GLN A 333 0.60 17.91 -13.99
N ALA A 334 -0.24 17.76 -12.96
CA ALA A 334 -0.29 16.54 -12.15
C ALA A 334 -0.78 15.30 -12.95
N TYR A 335 -1.81 15.46 -13.80
CA TYR A 335 -2.22 14.41 -14.74
C TYR A 335 -1.07 14.03 -15.70
N PHE A 336 -0.36 15.02 -16.27
CA PHE A 336 0.76 14.77 -17.16
C PHE A 336 1.88 13.99 -16.47
N TYR A 337 2.31 14.43 -15.29
CA TYR A 337 3.41 13.80 -14.55
C TYR A 337 3.05 12.36 -14.13
N SER A 338 1.86 12.13 -13.55
CA SER A 338 1.45 10.78 -13.13
C SER A 338 1.40 9.80 -14.31
N MET A 339 1.08 10.31 -15.51
CA MET A 339 1.23 9.56 -16.76
C MET A 339 2.70 9.38 -17.18
N ASP A 340 3.53 10.43 -17.28
CA ASP A 340 4.90 10.31 -17.84
C ASP A 340 5.78 9.40 -16.96
N LYS A 341 5.62 9.46 -15.64
CA LYS A 341 6.27 8.57 -14.66
C LYS A 341 6.02 7.07 -14.91
N ASN A 342 4.94 6.70 -15.59
CA ASN A 342 4.49 5.31 -15.74
C ASN A 342 4.44 4.79 -17.19
N LEU A 343 4.20 5.67 -18.17
CA LEU A 343 4.29 5.35 -19.60
C LEU A 343 4.59 6.64 -20.38
N PRO A 344 5.87 7.07 -20.46
CA PRO A 344 6.24 8.36 -21.05
C PRO A 344 5.68 8.58 -22.46
N ALA A 345 5.71 7.55 -23.31
CA ALA A 345 5.16 7.60 -24.66
C ALA A 345 3.65 7.86 -24.69
N GLY A 346 2.89 7.31 -23.73
CA GLY A 346 1.45 7.51 -23.60
C GLY A 346 1.09 8.91 -23.09
N ALA A 347 1.83 9.40 -22.09
CA ALA A 347 1.68 10.77 -21.58
C ALA A 347 1.90 11.82 -22.67
N ARG A 348 2.99 11.66 -23.43
CA ARG A 348 3.38 12.56 -24.53
C ARG A 348 2.38 12.50 -25.70
N ALA A 349 1.88 11.31 -26.04
CA ALA A 349 0.82 11.16 -27.04
C ALA A 349 -0.50 11.83 -26.61
N ASN A 350 -0.92 11.66 -25.35
CA ASN A 350 -2.11 12.31 -24.80
C ASN A 350 -1.93 13.85 -24.77
N PHE A 351 -0.77 14.36 -24.36
CA PHE A 351 -0.46 15.79 -24.39
C PHE A 351 -0.51 16.37 -25.81
N GLN A 352 0.08 15.68 -26.81
CA GLN A 352 0.00 16.06 -28.22
C GLN A 352 -1.43 15.96 -28.80
N ALA A 353 -2.32 15.15 -28.20
CA ALA A 353 -3.72 15.08 -28.58
C ALA A 353 -4.56 16.17 -27.89
N ALA A 354 -4.24 16.58 -26.66
CA ALA A 354 -4.83 17.74 -26.00
C ALA A 354 -4.47 19.06 -26.72
N LEU A 355 -3.19 19.24 -27.08
CA LEU A 355 -2.68 20.38 -27.87
C LEU A 355 -3.38 20.57 -29.24
N LYS A 356 -4.07 19.56 -29.76
CA LYS A 356 -4.83 19.63 -31.02
C LYS A 356 -6.32 19.95 -30.84
N GLN A 357 -6.83 19.89 -29.61
CA GLN A 357 -8.23 20.16 -29.28
C GLN A 357 -8.47 21.64 -28.93
N VAL A 358 -7.46 22.31 -28.37
CA VAL A 358 -7.52 23.74 -28.03
C VAL A 358 -6.69 24.55 -29.04
N PRO A 359 -7.27 25.55 -29.74
CA PRO A 359 -6.54 26.33 -30.72
C PRO A 359 -5.56 27.28 -30.03
N LEU A 360 -4.26 26.97 -30.13
CA LEU A 360 -3.16 27.83 -29.68
C LEU A 360 -2.54 28.55 -30.87
N ALA A 361 -2.48 29.88 -30.81
CA ALA A 361 -1.70 30.65 -31.79
C ALA A 361 -0.19 30.41 -31.58
N GLU A 362 0.58 30.37 -32.68
CA GLU A 362 2.02 30.22 -32.63
C GLU A 362 2.68 31.46 -32.01
N GLY A 363 3.71 31.27 -31.18
CA GLY A 363 4.37 32.34 -30.42
C GLY A 363 3.53 32.99 -29.29
N ALA A 364 2.20 32.83 -29.29
CA ALA A 364 1.33 33.45 -28.30
C ALA A 364 1.49 32.83 -26.89
N GLN A 365 1.28 33.68 -25.88
CA GLN A 365 1.04 33.29 -24.49
C GLN A 365 -0.31 32.57 -24.37
N VAL A 366 -0.35 31.49 -23.59
CA VAL A 366 -1.56 30.69 -23.36
C VAL A 366 -2.32 31.27 -22.16
N THR A 367 -3.60 31.58 -22.34
CA THR A 367 -4.46 32.13 -21.26
C THR A 367 -4.83 31.04 -20.25
N ASP A 368 -5.26 31.42 -19.05
CA ASP A 368 -5.59 30.44 -18.01
C ASP A 368 -6.86 29.64 -18.35
N GLU A 369 -7.78 30.18 -19.14
CA GLU A 369 -8.90 29.44 -19.73
C GLU A 369 -8.40 28.38 -20.73
N GLN A 370 -7.43 28.72 -21.59
CA GLN A 370 -6.82 27.76 -22.51
C GLN A 370 -6.04 26.67 -21.76
N LYS A 371 -5.33 27.02 -20.67
CA LYS A 371 -4.68 26.02 -19.79
C LYS A 371 -5.69 25.09 -19.15
N THR A 372 -6.82 25.61 -18.68
CA THR A 372 -7.92 24.83 -18.10
C THR A 372 -8.48 23.86 -19.16
N GLN A 373 -8.80 24.36 -20.36
CA GLN A 373 -9.31 23.54 -21.47
C GLN A 373 -8.32 22.43 -21.89
N LEU A 374 -7.02 22.72 -21.93
CA LEU A 374 -5.98 21.73 -22.22
C LEU A 374 -5.85 20.68 -21.11
N SER A 375 -6.02 21.09 -19.85
CA SER A 375 -5.94 20.24 -18.67
C SER A 375 -7.14 19.31 -18.55
N ASP A 376 -8.34 19.79 -18.88
CA ASP A 376 -9.55 18.98 -18.98
C ASP A 376 -9.49 18.01 -20.17
N ALA A 377 -9.04 18.47 -21.36
CA ALA A 377 -8.84 17.60 -22.52
C ALA A 377 -7.80 16.49 -22.25
N LEU A 378 -6.71 16.81 -21.54
CA LEU A 378 -5.72 15.84 -21.09
C LEU A 378 -6.29 14.86 -20.04
N GLY A 379 -7.10 15.36 -19.10
CA GLY A 379 -7.79 14.57 -18.09
C GLY A 379 -8.78 13.57 -18.69
N GLU A 380 -9.57 13.98 -19.68
CA GLU A 380 -10.53 13.10 -20.35
C GLU A 380 -9.82 12.08 -21.28
N LEU A 381 -8.66 12.42 -21.87
CA LEU A 381 -7.78 11.45 -22.54
C LEU A 381 -7.17 10.43 -21.57
N PHE A 382 -6.80 10.85 -20.36
CA PHE A 382 -6.34 9.92 -19.31
C PHE A 382 -7.48 9.01 -18.84
N ARG A 383 -8.67 9.57 -18.60
CA ARG A 383 -9.90 8.83 -18.23
C ARG A 383 -10.32 7.80 -19.27
N ASN A 384 -10.24 8.13 -20.55
CA ASN A 384 -10.62 7.24 -21.65
C ASN A 384 -9.48 6.32 -22.11
N SER A 385 -8.30 6.43 -21.49
CA SER A 385 -7.14 5.58 -21.79
C SER A 385 -7.47 4.10 -21.62
N SER A 386 -7.43 3.36 -22.74
CA SER A 386 -7.63 1.91 -22.81
C SER A 386 -6.40 1.09 -22.38
N VAL A 387 -5.39 1.75 -21.80
CA VAL A 387 -4.16 1.12 -21.32
C VAL A 387 -4.45 0.24 -20.11
N ILE A 388 -4.15 -1.04 -20.27
CA ILE A 388 -4.20 -2.09 -19.25
C ILE A 388 -2.76 -2.57 -18.97
N ALA A 389 -2.39 -2.65 -17.70
CA ALA A 389 -1.18 -3.32 -17.26
C ALA A 389 -1.48 -4.81 -17.05
N ARG A 390 -0.61 -5.70 -17.51
CA ARG A 390 -0.69 -7.14 -17.26
C ARG A 390 0.48 -7.63 -16.41
N ASP A 391 0.30 -8.80 -15.81
CA ASP A 391 1.37 -9.50 -15.10
C ASP A 391 2.51 -9.97 -16.03
N ASN A 392 3.61 -10.48 -15.45
CA ASN A 392 4.74 -11.00 -16.21
C ASN A 392 4.33 -12.14 -17.19
N GLY A 393 3.28 -12.91 -16.86
CA GLY A 393 2.69 -13.94 -17.73
C GLY A 393 1.81 -13.40 -18.87
N LYS A 394 1.65 -12.07 -18.98
CA LYS A 394 0.77 -11.33 -19.91
C LYS A 394 -0.67 -11.83 -19.92
N HIS A 395 -1.14 -12.40 -18.80
CA HIS A 395 -2.41 -13.09 -18.69
C HIS A 395 -3.37 -12.26 -17.85
N HIS A 396 -2.97 -11.95 -16.62
CA HIS A 396 -3.82 -11.32 -15.62
C HIS A 396 -3.71 -9.81 -15.77
N ILE A 397 -4.85 -9.12 -15.90
CA ILE A 397 -4.87 -7.65 -15.88
C ILE A 397 -4.68 -7.19 -14.45
N ILE A 398 -3.58 -6.50 -14.17
CA ILE A 398 -3.17 -6.14 -12.80
C ILE A 398 -3.65 -4.73 -12.41
N ALA A 399 -3.74 -3.82 -13.38
CA ALA A 399 -4.22 -2.46 -13.22
C ALA A 399 -4.66 -1.88 -14.58
N PHE A 400 -5.35 -0.76 -14.56
CA PHE A 400 -5.78 -0.01 -15.74
C PHE A 400 -5.66 1.49 -15.48
N TRP A 401 -5.37 2.23 -16.55
CA TRP A 401 -5.09 3.66 -16.47
C TRP A 401 -6.37 4.48 -16.35
N GLY A 402 -7.20 4.41 -17.38
CA GLY A 402 -8.50 5.05 -17.40
C GLY A 402 -9.66 4.09 -17.10
N GLU A 403 -10.86 4.65 -17.04
CA GLU A 403 -12.13 3.94 -17.10
C GLU A 403 -12.31 3.20 -18.44
N GLY A 404 -11.69 3.69 -19.53
CA GLY A 404 -11.56 2.95 -20.79
C GLY A 404 -10.79 1.64 -20.62
N GLY A 405 -9.71 1.65 -19.84
CA GLY A 405 -8.93 0.47 -19.49
C GLY A 405 -9.68 -0.50 -18.57
N ARG A 406 -10.47 0.02 -17.62
CA ARG A 406 -11.37 -0.80 -16.79
C ARG A 406 -12.45 -1.49 -17.62
N THR A 407 -13.10 -0.73 -18.51
CA THR A 407 -14.12 -1.25 -19.45
C THR A 407 -13.54 -2.35 -20.33
N LYS A 408 -12.33 -2.15 -20.89
CA LYS A 408 -11.62 -3.18 -21.65
C LYS A 408 -11.29 -4.42 -20.81
N ALA A 409 -10.82 -4.24 -19.57
CA ALA A 409 -10.47 -5.34 -18.69
C ALA A 409 -11.68 -6.22 -18.32
N LEU A 410 -12.84 -5.58 -18.10
CA LEU A 410 -14.10 -6.28 -17.86
C LEU A 410 -14.58 -7.02 -19.11
N ALA A 411 -14.52 -6.39 -20.28
CA ALA A 411 -14.91 -7.03 -21.54
C ALA A 411 -14.01 -8.23 -21.91
N GLU A 412 -12.71 -8.17 -21.65
CA GLU A 412 -11.81 -9.33 -21.81
C GLU A 412 -12.16 -10.48 -20.85
N ALA A 413 -12.49 -10.17 -19.58
CA ALA A 413 -12.91 -11.18 -18.61
C ALA A 413 -14.29 -11.78 -18.96
N ASP A 414 -15.25 -10.98 -19.41
CA ASP A 414 -16.56 -11.45 -19.90
C ASP A 414 -16.43 -12.36 -21.12
N ALA A 415 -15.55 -12.04 -22.06
CA ALA A 415 -15.25 -12.90 -23.21
C ALA A 415 -14.64 -14.24 -22.79
N ALA A 416 -13.72 -14.25 -21.82
CA ALA A 416 -13.14 -15.48 -21.29
C ALA A 416 -14.17 -16.33 -20.52
N ILE A 417 -15.08 -15.71 -19.76
CA ILE A 417 -16.21 -16.39 -19.08
C ILE A 417 -17.12 -17.05 -20.12
N ALA A 418 -17.50 -16.32 -21.18
CA ALA A 418 -18.36 -16.82 -22.25
C ALA A 418 -17.72 -17.96 -23.07
N ALA A 419 -16.38 -17.98 -23.18
CA ALA A 419 -15.62 -19.05 -23.83
C ALA A 419 -15.47 -20.34 -22.99
N GLY A 420 -15.92 -20.35 -21.73
CA GLY A 420 -15.72 -21.48 -20.81
C GLY A 420 -14.38 -21.43 -20.04
N GLY A 421 -13.70 -20.28 -20.04
CA GLY A 421 -12.35 -20.09 -19.50
C GLY A 421 -11.27 -20.18 -20.58
N ASP A 422 -10.04 -20.48 -20.16
CA ASP A 422 -8.88 -20.68 -21.02
C ASP A 422 -7.95 -21.79 -20.50
N ALA A 423 -6.82 -22.01 -21.20
CA ALA A 423 -5.85 -23.06 -20.91
C ALA A 423 -5.11 -22.94 -19.55
N LYS A 424 -5.28 -21.82 -18.82
CA LYS A 424 -4.74 -21.57 -17.47
C LYS A 424 -5.83 -21.36 -16.43
N TRP A 425 -6.96 -20.74 -16.80
CA TRP A 425 -7.98 -20.23 -15.87
C TRP A 425 -9.38 -20.74 -16.19
N SER A 426 -10.04 -21.34 -15.19
CA SER A 426 -11.45 -21.73 -15.26
C SER A 426 -12.40 -20.52 -15.19
N VAL A 427 -13.65 -20.72 -15.62
CA VAL A 427 -14.73 -19.71 -15.53
C VAL A 427 -14.81 -19.06 -14.14
N ALA A 428 -14.80 -19.85 -13.07
CA ALA A 428 -14.90 -19.34 -11.70
C ALA A 428 -13.74 -18.41 -11.31
N ARG A 429 -12.52 -18.68 -11.83
CA ARG A 429 -11.35 -17.81 -11.60
C ARG A 429 -11.45 -16.51 -12.39
N TRP A 430 -11.98 -16.57 -13.62
CA TRP A 430 -12.31 -15.36 -14.38
C TRP A 430 -13.43 -14.53 -13.76
N GLN A 431 -14.46 -15.16 -13.18
CA GLN A 431 -15.52 -14.46 -12.44
C GLN A 431 -14.95 -13.69 -11.24
N THR A 432 -14.15 -14.35 -10.40
CA THR A 432 -13.45 -13.69 -9.27
C THR A 432 -12.55 -12.54 -9.75
N HIS A 433 -11.82 -12.73 -10.85
CA HIS A 433 -10.97 -11.69 -11.41
C HIS A 433 -11.76 -10.51 -12.00
N ARG A 434 -12.90 -10.77 -12.63
CA ARG A 434 -13.83 -9.75 -13.13
C ARG A 434 -14.36 -8.89 -11.99
N GLU A 435 -14.75 -9.51 -10.87
CA GLU A 435 -15.19 -8.83 -9.66
C GLU A 435 -14.06 -7.95 -9.07
N GLN A 436 -12.83 -8.48 -8.99
CA GLN A 436 -11.65 -7.72 -8.60
C GLN A 436 -11.36 -6.53 -9.55
N MET A 437 -11.58 -6.67 -10.85
CA MET A 437 -11.43 -5.57 -11.82
C MET A 437 -12.58 -4.57 -11.76
N ALA A 438 -13.80 -5.00 -11.40
CA ALA A 438 -14.95 -4.11 -11.23
C ALA A 438 -14.83 -3.23 -9.98
N ALA A 439 -14.34 -3.81 -8.88
CA ALA A 439 -14.12 -3.11 -7.60
C ALA A 439 -12.85 -2.23 -7.58
N ARG A 440 -11.94 -2.40 -8.54
CA ARG A 440 -10.68 -1.65 -8.58
C ARG A 440 -10.85 -0.25 -9.17
N VAL A 441 -10.39 0.76 -8.45
CA VAL A 441 -10.30 2.16 -8.92
C VAL A 441 -9.24 2.27 -10.03
N SER A 442 -9.52 3.03 -11.09
CA SER A 442 -8.55 3.30 -12.17
C SER A 442 -7.47 4.28 -11.71
N ARG A 443 -6.31 4.32 -12.40
CA ARG A 443 -5.26 5.30 -12.05
C ARG A 443 -5.78 6.73 -12.17
N TYR A 444 -6.50 7.06 -13.26
CA TYR A 444 -7.17 8.35 -13.44
C TYR A 444 -8.05 8.69 -12.23
N SER A 445 -8.93 7.76 -11.82
CA SER A 445 -9.88 8.03 -10.73
C SER A 445 -9.19 8.16 -9.37
N LYS A 446 -8.05 7.47 -9.12
CA LYS A 446 -7.22 7.71 -7.93
C LYS A 446 -6.51 9.06 -8.02
N THR A 447 -5.69 9.26 -9.06
CA THR A 447 -4.90 10.49 -9.29
C THR A 447 -5.79 11.73 -9.27
N ARG A 448 -7.00 11.69 -9.82
CA ARG A 448 -7.95 12.79 -9.74
C ARG A 448 -8.38 13.07 -8.30
N ALA A 449 -8.74 12.05 -7.52
CA ALA A 449 -9.11 12.24 -6.12
C ALA A 449 -7.94 12.80 -5.29
N ASP A 450 -6.72 12.34 -5.55
CA ASP A 450 -5.49 12.85 -4.93
C ASP A 450 -5.20 14.32 -5.31
N ILE A 451 -5.40 14.70 -6.59
CA ILE A 451 -5.26 16.09 -7.07
C ILE A 451 -6.37 16.98 -6.49
N ASP A 452 -7.64 16.57 -6.61
CA ASP A 452 -8.78 17.36 -6.12
C ASP A 452 -8.66 17.55 -4.59
N LYS A 453 -8.13 16.56 -3.84
CA LYS A 453 -7.73 16.71 -2.43
C LYS A 453 -6.59 17.72 -2.26
N ALA A 454 -5.47 17.58 -2.98
CA ALA A 454 -4.30 18.46 -2.87
C ALA A 454 -4.53 19.91 -3.36
N ILE A 455 -5.61 20.15 -4.10
CA ILE A 455 -6.06 21.49 -4.53
C ILE A 455 -7.09 22.08 -3.55
N THR A 456 -7.95 21.26 -2.93
CA THR A 456 -8.99 21.75 -1.99
C THR A 456 -8.48 21.92 -0.57
N HIS A 457 -7.57 21.05 -0.09
CA HIS A 457 -6.86 21.27 1.15
C HIS A 457 -5.79 22.35 0.94
N GLN A 458 -5.97 23.52 1.56
CA GLN A 458 -4.86 24.47 1.75
C GLN A 458 -3.79 23.88 2.69
N GLU A 459 -4.20 22.95 3.55
CA GLU A 459 -3.35 22.02 4.27
C GLU A 459 -2.73 20.96 3.33
N ILE A 460 -1.76 21.40 2.52
CA ILE A 460 -0.56 20.57 2.38
C ILE A 460 -0.01 20.43 3.80
N GLU A 461 0.33 19.21 4.21
CA GLU A 461 0.87 18.89 5.55
C GLU A 461 1.90 19.95 5.99
N PRO A 462 1.56 20.83 6.96
CA PRO A 462 2.27 22.10 7.11
C PRO A 462 3.65 21.87 7.71
N ASP A 463 4.69 22.00 6.87
CA ASP A 463 6.08 21.71 7.21
C ASP A 463 6.54 22.38 8.52
N VAL A 464 6.06 23.61 8.77
CA VAL A 464 6.01 24.29 10.07
C VAL A 464 4.76 25.21 10.06
N PRO A 465 4.02 25.39 11.17
CA PRO A 465 2.96 26.40 11.24
C PRO A 465 3.47 27.83 11.06
N ASP A 466 2.71 28.67 10.35
CA ASP A 466 2.96 30.11 10.29
C ASP A 466 3.02 30.73 11.71
N GLY A 467 4.01 31.57 11.95
CA GLY A 467 4.23 32.23 13.23
C GLY A 467 4.94 31.38 14.30
N ALA A 468 5.40 30.16 14.00
CA ALA A 468 6.14 29.31 14.97
C ALA A 468 7.47 29.93 15.47
N PHE A 469 8.01 30.94 14.77
CA PHE A 469 9.27 31.62 15.09
C PHE A 469 9.13 33.16 15.02
N GLY A 470 8.06 33.71 15.58
CA GLY A 470 7.95 35.16 15.79
C GLY A 470 8.60 35.59 17.11
N ASP A 471 9.54 36.54 17.07
CA ASP A 471 10.33 36.97 18.24
C ASP A 471 9.51 37.69 19.35
N ASP A 472 8.25 38.06 19.09
CA ASP A 472 7.40 38.84 19.98
C ASP A 472 6.72 38.00 21.09
N HIS A 473 7.50 37.61 22.11
CA HIS A 473 6.97 37.07 23.37
C HIS A 473 6.30 38.16 24.25
N ALA A 474 5.15 38.67 23.80
CA ALA A 474 4.24 39.47 24.63
C ALA A 474 3.25 38.55 25.38
N ALA A 475 3.24 38.63 26.72
CA ALA A 475 2.44 37.73 27.56
C ALA A 475 0.92 37.96 27.44
N ALA A 476 0.16 36.88 27.27
CA ALA A 476 -1.31 36.90 27.23
C ALA A 476 -1.92 36.67 28.64
N PRO A 477 -3.00 37.38 29.03
CA PRO A 477 -3.64 37.22 30.33
C PRO A 477 -4.65 36.05 30.39
N ALA A 478 -5.05 35.69 31.62
CA ALA A 478 -5.80 34.47 31.94
C ALA A 478 -7.23 34.38 31.37
N ALA A 479 -7.69 33.14 31.15
CA ALA A 479 -9.02 32.82 30.63
C ALA A 479 -10.15 32.90 31.68
N GLY A 480 -11.36 33.20 31.22
CA GLY A 480 -12.61 33.08 31.97
C GLY A 480 -13.47 31.89 31.46
N PRO A 481 -14.29 31.25 32.31
CA PRO A 481 -14.90 29.96 31.95
C PRO A 481 -16.35 30.04 31.43
N GLY A 482 -16.68 29.11 30.53
CA GLY A 482 -17.99 28.44 30.53
C GLY A 482 -18.88 28.64 29.31
N MET A 483 -19.38 27.53 28.78
CA MET A 483 -20.79 27.31 28.40
C MET A 483 -21.02 25.81 28.18
N VAL A 484 -22.22 25.31 28.51
CA VAL A 484 -22.62 23.91 28.29
C VAL A 484 -23.82 23.92 27.35
N GLY A 485 -23.75 23.16 26.25
CA GLY A 485 -24.82 23.03 25.27
C GLY A 485 -25.01 21.56 24.88
N ALA A 486 -26.23 21.05 25.00
CA ALA A 486 -26.55 19.66 24.67
C ALA A 486 -26.89 19.50 23.18
N VAL A 487 -26.57 18.32 22.63
CA VAL A 487 -26.99 17.90 21.27
C VAL A 487 -27.85 16.65 21.40
N SER A 488 -29.03 16.65 20.77
CA SER A 488 -29.98 15.53 20.80
C SER A 488 -30.75 15.42 19.48
N GLU A 489 -30.03 15.33 18.36
CA GLU A 489 -30.56 14.98 17.04
C GLU A 489 -29.43 14.32 16.21
N GLY A 490 -29.75 13.39 15.30
CA GLY A 490 -28.76 12.81 14.38
C GLY A 490 -28.56 11.28 14.36
N ILE A 491 -29.55 10.46 14.71
CA ILE A 491 -29.41 8.98 14.61
C ILE A 491 -29.37 8.47 13.14
N GLY A 492 -29.96 9.20 12.19
CA GLY A 492 -30.00 8.78 10.77
C GLY A 492 -28.62 8.66 10.12
N HIS A 493 -27.76 9.67 10.30
CA HIS A 493 -26.45 9.74 9.65
C HIS A 493 -25.51 8.55 9.95
N LEU A 494 -25.68 7.89 11.09
CA LEU A 494 -24.77 6.84 11.56
C LEU A 494 -24.87 5.51 10.81
N VAL A 495 -25.87 5.34 9.92
CA VAL A 495 -25.97 4.15 9.04
C VAL A 495 -25.50 4.49 7.61
N ASP A 496 -25.68 5.73 7.16
CA ASP A 496 -25.19 6.22 5.87
C ASP A 496 -23.67 6.45 5.86
N ASP A 497 -23.07 6.70 7.03
CA ASP A 497 -21.64 6.99 7.15
C ASP A 497 -20.79 5.71 7.07
N ALA A 498 -20.63 5.22 5.83
CA ALA A 498 -19.83 4.05 5.49
C ALA A 498 -18.37 4.16 5.98
N ALA A 499 -17.83 5.36 6.18
CA ALA A 499 -16.49 5.55 6.72
C ALA A 499 -16.41 5.14 8.20
N VAL A 500 -17.41 5.48 9.02
CA VAL A 500 -17.49 5.08 10.44
C VAL A 500 -17.68 3.56 10.58
N MET A 501 -18.57 2.99 9.76
CA MET A 501 -18.79 1.53 9.72
C MET A 501 -17.55 0.77 9.25
N LEU A 502 -16.84 1.28 8.25
CA LEU A 502 -15.58 0.69 7.77
C LEU A 502 -14.44 0.85 8.78
N ALA A 503 -14.35 1.97 9.50
CA ALA A 503 -13.37 2.18 10.56
C ALA A 503 -13.61 1.26 11.77
N LEU A 504 -14.85 1.06 12.19
CA LEU A 504 -15.19 0.12 13.28
C LEU A 504 -14.98 -1.35 12.86
N ALA A 505 -15.17 -1.69 11.59
CA ALA A 505 -14.80 -2.99 11.05
C ALA A 505 -13.27 -3.17 10.93
N ALA A 506 -12.53 -2.14 10.52
CA ALA A 506 -11.08 -2.19 10.31
C ALA A 506 -10.27 -2.13 11.62
N THR A 507 -10.82 -1.55 12.70
CA THR A 507 -10.16 -1.47 14.03
C THR A 507 -10.33 -2.74 14.88
N GLY A 508 -11.03 -3.76 14.40
CA GLY A 508 -11.24 -5.02 15.14
C GLY A 508 -12.13 -4.89 16.39
N THR A 509 -12.65 -3.70 16.70
CA THR A 509 -13.38 -3.41 17.95
C THR A 509 -14.66 -4.22 18.13
N GLY A 510 -15.23 -4.78 17.06
CA GLY A 510 -16.35 -5.74 17.11
C GLY A 510 -15.95 -7.21 17.38
N LEU A 511 -14.67 -7.55 17.49
CA LEU A 511 -14.18 -8.92 17.67
C LEU A 511 -13.99 -9.31 19.14
N VAL A 512 -13.57 -8.38 20.00
CA VAL A 512 -13.44 -8.62 21.45
C VAL A 512 -14.82 -8.60 22.10
N ALA A 513 -15.37 -9.79 22.34
CA ALA A 513 -16.48 -10.06 23.25
C ALA A 513 -17.77 -9.21 23.08
N LEU A 514 -18.19 -8.91 21.83
CA LEU A 514 -19.43 -8.18 21.43
C LEU A 514 -20.39 -7.89 22.60
N HIS A 515 -20.39 -6.65 23.08
CA HIS A 515 -21.26 -6.19 24.16
C HIS A 515 -22.26 -5.16 23.60
N ILE A 516 -23.50 -5.20 24.06
CA ILE A 516 -24.52 -4.19 23.75
C ILE A 516 -25.21 -3.76 25.05
N GLY A 517 -25.36 -2.45 25.26
CA GLY A 517 -26.03 -1.88 26.44
C GLY A 517 -27.55 -1.79 26.27
N GLY A 518 -28.01 -1.62 25.05
CA GLY A 518 -29.40 -1.71 24.61
C GLY A 518 -29.66 -2.88 23.68
N SER A 519 -30.91 -3.04 23.27
CA SER A 519 -31.29 -4.02 22.25
C SER A 519 -31.16 -3.43 20.83
N VAL A 520 -30.81 -4.27 19.86
CA VAL A 520 -30.50 -3.88 18.47
C VAL A 520 -31.43 -4.59 17.49
N GLY A 521 -31.73 -3.97 16.37
CA GLY A 521 -32.59 -4.50 15.32
C GLY A 521 -34.07 -4.11 15.50
N ARG A 522 -34.97 -4.97 15.05
CA ARG A 522 -36.41 -4.68 14.92
C ARG A 522 -37.03 -4.38 16.29
N GLY A 523 -37.47 -3.13 16.48
CA GLY A 523 -38.02 -2.66 17.76
C GLY A 523 -37.03 -2.62 18.93
N GLY A 524 -35.72 -2.68 18.66
CA GLY A 524 -34.66 -2.47 19.65
C GLY A 524 -34.49 -1.01 20.06
N LYS A 525 -33.72 -0.76 21.12
CA LYS A 525 -33.25 0.59 21.51
C LYS A 525 -32.33 1.24 20.46
N ASN A 526 -31.60 0.44 19.70
CA ASN A 526 -30.73 0.86 18.58
C ASN A 526 -29.78 2.03 18.93
N GLN A 527 -29.04 1.92 20.05
CA GLN A 527 -27.97 2.88 20.35
C GLN A 527 -26.84 2.74 19.34
N ALA A 528 -26.23 3.85 18.93
CA ALA A 528 -25.26 3.91 17.84
C ALA A 528 -24.10 2.89 17.97
N ALA A 529 -23.48 2.82 19.15
CA ALA A 529 -22.40 1.88 19.44
C ALA A 529 -22.86 0.41 19.36
N ASP A 530 -24.03 0.09 19.93
CA ASP A 530 -24.59 -1.27 19.89
C ASP A 530 -24.90 -1.69 18.44
N VAL A 531 -25.48 -0.78 17.64
CA VAL A 531 -25.79 -0.99 16.22
C VAL A 531 -24.52 -1.27 15.43
N ALA A 532 -23.50 -0.42 15.55
CA ALA A 532 -22.25 -0.60 14.81
C ALA A 532 -21.51 -1.90 15.22
N ALA A 533 -21.47 -2.23 16.51
CA ALA A 533 -20.85 -3.46 17.00
C ALA A 533 -21.58 -4.72 16.49
N VAL A 534 -22.92 -4.72 16.48
CA VAL A 534 -23.73 -5.79 15.89
C VAL A 534 -23.52 -5.87 14.38
N CYS A 535 -23.51 -4.75 13.67
CA CYS A 535 -23.28 -4.70 12.23
C CYS A 535 -21.92 -5.29 11.84
N ALA A 536 -20.84 -4.85 12.49
CA ALA A 536 -19.49 -5.36 12.25
C ALA A 536 -19.41 -6.87 12.53
N ARG A 537 -20.03 -7.35 13.61
CA ARG A 537 -20.06 -8.80 13.91
C ARG A 537 -20.90 -9.61 12.94
N LEU A 538 -22.02 -9.05 12.44
CA LEU A 538 -22.87 -9.67 11.42
C LEU A 538 -22.13 -9.84 10.08
N VAL A 539 -21.37 -8.82 9.65
CA VAL A 539 -20.46 -8.94 8.50
C VAL A 539 -19.44 -10.06 8.75
N GLY A 540 -18.80 -10.07 9.93
CA GLY A 540 -17.79 -11.07 10.31
C GLY A 540 -18.28 -12.52 10.37
N VAL A 541 -19.59 -12.76 10.46
CA VAL A 541 -20.21 -14.11 10.39
C VAL A 541 -20.95 -14.37 9.07
N GLY A 542 -20.65 -13.60 8.02
CA GLY A 542 -21.20 -13.81 6.67
C GLY A 542 -22.66 -13.40 6.50
N HIS A 543 -23.24 -12.65 7.44
CA HIS A 543 -24.63 -12.21 7.45
C HIS A 543 -24.73 -10.68 7.35
N PRO A 544 -24.17 -10.03 6.31
CA PRO A 544 -24.03 -8.58 6.27
C PRO A 544 -25.39 -7.86 6.44
N PRO A 545 -25.45 -6.80 7.26
CA PRO A 545 -26.58 -5.89 7.31
C PRO A 545 -26.66 -5.06 6.02
N GLY A 546 -27.85 -4.60 5.68
CA GLY A 546 -28.04 -3.59 4.63
C GLY A 546 -28.03 -2.16 5.18
N ALA A 547 -28.42 -1.20 4.35
CA ALA A 547 -28.17 0.23 4.55
C ALA A 547 -29.13 0.94 5.53
N ASN A 548 -29.95 0.21 6.28
CA ASN A 548 -30.92 0.77 7.23
C ASN A 548 -31.33 -0.23 8.32
N LEU A 549 -31.99 0.26 9.37
CA LEU A 549 -32.44 -0.56 10.51
C LEU A 549 -33.42 -1.69 10.13
N THR A 550 -34.17 -1.56 9.03
CA THR A 550 -35.06 -2.63 8.53
C THR A 550 -34.23 -3.77 7.93
N GLU A 551 -33.23 -3.46 7.12
CA GLU A 551 -32.33 -4.43 6.51
C GLU A 551 -31.38 -5.06 7.54
N LEU A 552 -30.91 -4.30 8.54
CA LEU A 552 -30.25 -4.85 9.73
C LEU A 552 -31.16 -5.86 10.46
N GLY A 553 -32.42 -5.51 10.72
CA GLY A 553 -33.39 -6.43 11.32
C GLY A 553 -33.61 -7.71 10.48
N ASN A 554 -33.56 -7.60 9.15
CA ASN A 554 -33.66 -8.75 8.25
C ASN A 554 -32.37 -9.61 8.24
N ALA A 555 -31.19 -9.00 8.37
CA ALA A 555 -29.92 -9.73 8.53
C ALA A 555 -29.86 -10.48 9.87
N ILE A 556 -30.30 -9.85 10.96
CA ILE A 556 -30.46 -10.49 12.27
C ILE A 556 -31.44 -11.67 12.17
N ALA A 557 -32.58 -11.49 11.51
CA ALA A 557 -33.59 -12.55 11.37
C ALA A 557 -33.08 -13.78 10.59
N ARG A 558 -32.28 -13.57 9.54
CA ARG A 558 -31.57 -14.66 8.83
C ARG A 558 -30.62 -15.40 9.78
N TYR A 559 -29.74 -14.67 10.46
CA TYR A 559 -28.78 -15.26 11.41
C TYR A 559 -29.47 -16.07 12.53
N GLN A 560 -30.59 -15.55 13.05
CA GLN A 560 -31.42 -16.26 14.04
C GLN A 560 -31.99 -17.58 13.53
N ALA A 561 -32.44 -17.63 12.28
CA ALA A 561 -32.97 -18.84 11.67
C ALA A 561 -31.86 -19.85 11.33
N GLU A 562 -30.83 -19.37 10.62
CA GLU A 562 -29.79 -20.19 9.98
C GLU A 562 -28.72 -20.68 10.98
N ILE A 563 -28.34 -19.85 11.95
CA ILE A 563 -27.24 -20.14 12.88
C ILE A 563 -27.71 -20.37 14.33
N VAL A 564 -28.72 -19.62 14.80
CA VAL A 564 -29.24 -19.76 16.19
C VAL A 564 -30.34 -20.83 16.32
N GLY A 565 -30.87 -21.32 15.19
CA GLY A 565 -31.92 -22.34 15.13
C GLY A 565 -33.24 -21.87 15.76
N MET A 566 -33.59 -20.59 15.63
CA MET A 566 -34.83 -20.03 16.17
C MET A 566 -36.02 -20.31 15.22
N PRO A 567 -37.05 -21.07 15.63
CA PRO A 567 -38.18 -21.42 14.75
C PRO A 567 -39.13 -20.25 14.46
N ARG A 568 -38.92 -19.10 15.11
CA ARG A 568 -39.57 -17.81 14.85
C ARG A 568 -38.52 -16.70 15.02
N PRO A 569 -37.75 -16.35 13.99
CA PRO A 569 -36.82 -15.23 14.04
C PRO A 569 -37.61 -13.91 14.09
N ASP A 570 -37.24 -13.01 14.99
CA ASP A 570 -37.89 -11.70 15.20
C ASP A 570 -37.09 -10.53 14.58
N GLY A 571 -35.79 -10.72 14.30
CA GLY A 571 -34.90 -9.67 13.81
C GLY A 571 -34.33 -8.74 14.89
N ARG A 572 -34.29 -9.17 16.15
CA ARG A 572 -33.82 -8.41 17.31
C ARG A 572 -32.71 -9.13 18.09
N ILE A 573 -31.85 -8.35 18.74
CA ILE A 573 -30.82 -8.82 19.65
C ILE A 573 -30.98 -8.08 20.97
N ASP A 574 -31.22 -8.81 22.06
CA ASP A 574 -31.26 -8.26 23.42
C ASP A 574 -29.97 -8.55 24.18
N PRO A 575 -29.53 -7.66 25.11
CA PRO A 575 -28.40 -7.91 25.99
C PRO A 575 -28.55 -9.26 26.72
N GLY A 576 -27.53 -10.12 26.62
CA GLY A 576 -27.54 -11.47 27.22
C GLY A 576 -28.43 -12.51 26.51
N GLY A 577 -29.15 -12.14 25.45
CA GLY A 577 -30.02 -13.06 24.71
C GLY A 577 -29.27 -14.14 23.91
N ARG A 578 -30.01 -15.18 23.47
CA ARG A 578 -29.46 -16.30 22.66
C ARG A 578 -28.70 -15.82 21.40
N THR A 579 -29.23 -14.80 20.73
CA THR A 579 -28.66 -14.29 19.47
C THR A 579 -27.28 -13.65 19.68
N ILE A 580 -27.07 -12.87 20.74
CA ILE A 580 -25.75 -12.31 21.06
C ILE A 580 -24.79 -13.37 21.61
N ALA A 581 -25.28 -14.37 22.36
CA ALA A 581 -24.47 -15.51 22.77
C ALA A 581 -23.95 -16.31 21.57
N ALA A 582 -24.79 -16.54 20.56
CA ALA A 582 -24.39 -17.17 19.30
C ALA A 582 -23.39 -16.30 18.50
N LEU A 583 -23.64 -15.00 18.34
CA LEU A 583 -22.71 -14.09 17.65
C LEU A 583 -21.33 -14.03 18.34
N ARG A 584 -21.29 -14.10 19.67
CA ARG A 584 -20.03 -14.25 20.43
C ARG A 584 -19.32 -15.56 20.08
N GLY A 585 -20.02 -16.70 20.16
CA GLY A 585 -19.44 -18.03 19.88
C GLY A 585 -19.01 -18.24 18.42
N ALA A 586 -19.74 -17.70 17.44
CA ALA A 586 -19.53 -17.95 16.02
C ALA A 586 -18.17 -17.48 15.47
N GLY A 587 -17.49 -16.54 16.14
CA GLY A 587 -16.14 -16.11 15.75
C GLY A 587 -15.02 -17.08 16.15
N GLY A 588 -15.30 -18.11 16.95
CA GLY A 588 -14.30 -19.09 17.40
C GLY A 588 -14.29 -20.42 16.62
N ALA A 589 -15.21 -20.62 15.68
CA ALA A 589 -15.47 -21.92 15.06
C ALA A 589 -15.46 -21.84 13.51
N ALA A 590 -14.27 -21.90 12.92
CA ALA A 590 -14.12 -22.14 11.48
C ALA A 590 -14.79 -23.48 11.10
N HIS A 591 -15.50 -23.52 9.97
CA HIS A 591 -16.32 -24.67 9.60
C HIS A 591 -15.52 -25.96 9.42
N GLY A 592 -15.77 -26.95 10.29
CA GLY A 592 -15.36 -28.32 10.06
C GLY A 592 -16.25 -28.97 8.98
N GLY A 593 -15.64 -29.39 7.87
CA GLY A 593 -16.33 -30.19 6.85
C GLY A 593 -16.78 -31.56 7.39
N PRO A 594 -17.80 -32.19 6.78
CA PRO A 594 -18.43 -33.39 7.34
C PRO A 594 -17.47 -34.59 7.36
N ALA A 595 -17.41 -35.28 8.49
CA ALA A 595 -16.62 -36.50 8.64
C ALA A 595 -17.25 -37.66 7.85
N SER A 596 -16.53 -38.16 6.85
CA SER A 596 -16.91 -39.40 6.14
C SER A 596 -16.61 -40.61 7.03
N GLY A 597 -17.65 -41.20 7.62
CA GLY A 597 -17.53 -42.39 8.45
C GLY A 597 -17.37 -43.66 7.60
N ALA A 598 -16.20 -44.30 7.66
CA ALA A 598 -16.00 -45.61 7.07
C ALA A 598 -16.66 -46.70 7.94
N ALA A 599 -17.72 -47.34 7.43
CA ALA A 599 -18.37 -48.49 8.06
C ALA A 599 -18.26 -49.73 7.15
N GLY A 600 -17.71 -50.83 7.67
CA GLY A 600 -17.45 -52.05 6.90
C GLY A 600 -18.42 -53.18 7.23
N ALA A 601 -19.28 -53.53 6.26
CA ALA A 601 -19.98 -54.82 6.16
C ALA A 601 -20.47 -55.02 4.71
N GLY A 602 -20.55 -56.22 4.12
CA GLY A 602 -20.08 -57.51 4.63
C GLY A 602 -20.97 -58.73 4.38
N HIS A 603 -21.54 -58.93 3.19
CA HIS A 603 -22.19 -60.15 2.64
C HIS A 603 -22.08 -60.05 1.08
N ALA A 604 -21.74 -61.05 0.25
CA ALA A 604 -22.37 -62.36 -0.04
C ALA A 604 -23.75 -62.24 -0.74
N GLY A 605 -24.02 -62.76 -1.96
CA GLY A 605 -23.20 -63.51 -2.96
C GLY A 605 -23.99 -63.89 -4.24
N ALA A 606 -23.47 -64.81 -5.09
CA ALA A 606 -24.03 -65.32 -6.39
C ALA A 606 -24.05 -64.30 -7.57
N ALA A 607 -23.65 -64.59 -8.84
CA ALA A 607 -23.91 -65.70 -9.82
C ALA A 607 -25.33 -65.63 -10.42
N THR A 608 -25.60 -65.68 -11.74
CA THR A 608 -24.97 -66.37 -12.92
C THR A 608 -24.61 -65.41 -14.09
N ALA A 609 -23.82 -65.74 -15.13
CA ALA A 609 -24.05 -66.58 -16.34
C ALA A 609 -25.41 -66.33 -17.06
N ASP A 610 -25.56 -66.25 -18.39
CA ASP A 610 -24.64 -66.30 -19.57
C ASP A 610 -25.41 -65.78 -20.83
N ALA A 611 -25.04 -65.76 -22.13
CA ALA A 611 -23.90 -66.21 -22.96
C ALA A 611 -23.90 -65.50 -24.36
N GLY A 612 -22.76 -65.49 -25.08
CA GLY A 612 -22.64 -65.26 -26.55
C GLY A 612 -22.58 -63.78 -27.04
N GLY A 613 -22.03 -63.44 -28.21
CA GLY A 613 -21.39 -64.24 -29.27
C GLY A 613 -20.45 -63.39 -30.17
N ALA A 614 -19.76 -64.01 -31.13
CA ALA A 614 -18.61 -63.41 -31.87
C ALA A 614 -18.90 -63.06 -33.36
N HIS A 615 -17.82 -62.72 -34.10
CA HIS A 615 -17.74 -62.21 -35.49
C HIS A 615 -18.03 -60.70 -35.65
N GLY A 616 -17.29 -59.93 -36.47
CA GLY A 616 -16.05 -60.20 -37.21
C GLY A 616 -15.62 -58.98 -38.06
N GLY A 617 -14.32 -58.82 -38.34
CA GLY A 617 -13.81 -57.80 -39.31
C GLY A 617 -13.48 -58.43 -40.68
N PRO A 618 -12.65 -57.80 -41.55
CA PRO A 618 -12.03 -56.46 -41.45
C PRO A 618 -12.02 -55.65 -42.78
N ALA A 619 -11.48 -54.40 -42.73
CA ALA A 619 -11.03 -53.57 -43.88
C ALA A 619 -12.15 -53.11 -44.87
N THR A 620 -11.96 -52.20 -45.85
CA THR A 620 -10.78 -51.65 -46.57
C THR A 620 -10.93 -50.15 -46.96
N ALA A 621 -9.85 -49.53 -47.46
CA ALA A 621 -9.74 -48.36 -48.37
C ALA A 621 -10.61 -47.09 -48.12
N ALA A 622 -10.08 -45.89 -47.88
CA ALA A 622 -9.13 -45.08 -48.66
C ALA A 622 -9.69 -44.44 -49.96
N HIS A 623 -9.74 -43.10 -49.99
CA HIS A 623 -9.78 -42.30 -51.22
C HIS A 623 -9.08 -40.94 -50.97
N ALA A 624 -8.49 -40.35 -52.02
CA ALA A 624 -7.78 -39.07 -51.96
C ALA A 624 -8.23 -38.08 -53.05
N GLY A 625 -7.94 -36.79 -52.85
CA GLY A 625 -8.22 -35.66 -53.73
C GLY A 625 -8.26 -34.37 -52.87
N ALA A 626 -7.29 -33.45 -52.83
CA ALA A 626 -6.43 -32.79 -53.83
C ALA A 626 -7.07 -31.55 -54.49
N ALA A 627 -6.55 -30.37 -54.10
CA ALA A 627 -6.45 -29.11 -54.86
C ALA A 627 -7.76 -28.43 -55.35
N THR A 628 -7.81 -27.12 -55.66
CA THR A 628 -6.74 -26.17 -56.00
C THR A 628 -7.07 -24.74 -55.52
N ALA A 629 -6.10 -23.82 -55.64
CA ALA A 629 -6.13 -22.44 -55.15
C ALA A 629 -7.18 -21.50 -55.77
N ALA A 630 -7.53 -20.48 -54.98
CA ALA A 630 -7.66 -19.07 -55.39
C ALA A 630 -7.06 -18.20 -54.28
#